data_AF-A0A2V7V1L6-F1
#
_entry.id   AF-A0A2V7V1L6-F1
#
_cell.length_a   1.000
_cell.length_b   1.000
_cell.length_c   1.000
_cell.angle_alpha   90.00
_cell.angle_beta   90.00
_cell.angle_gamma   90.00
#
_symmetry.space_group_name_H-M   'P 1'
#
loop_
_entity.id
_entity.type
_entity.pdbx_description
1 polymer ?
#
loop_
_entity_poly.entity_id
_entity_poly.type
_entity_poly.pdbx_seq_one_letter_code
_entity_poly.pdbx_strand_id
1 'polypeptide(L)' 'MAEVIVRVCHEGMEATGQAASTDTIEATLKAYISAVAAARVARAAPMEATA' A
#
# COMPACT_ATOMS: atom_id res chain seq x y z
N MET A 1 -9.75 -15.69 11.33
CA MET A 1 -8.90 -15.15 10.25
C MET A 1 -9.14 -13.66 10.18
N ALA A 2 -8.10 -12.85 10.05
CA ALA A 2 -8.16 -11.40 9.98
C ALA A 2 -7.86 -10.94 8.55
N GLU A 3 -8.69 -10.06 8.03
CA GLU A 3 -8.51 -9.39 6.74
C GLU A 3 -8.31 -7.90 7.01
N VAL A 4 -7.20 -7.35 6.54
CA VAL A 4 -6.80 -5.98 6.85
C VAL A 4 -6.57 -5.21 5.55
N ILE A 5 -7.16 -4.02 5.50
CA ILE A 5 -6.94 -3.01 4.46
C ILE A 5 -6.27 -1.82 5.13
N VAL A 6 -5.14 -1.38 4.58
CA VAL A 6 -4.41 -0.20 5.05
C VAL A 6 -4.37 0.83 3.92
N ARG A 7 -4.64 2.09 4.26
CA ARG A 7 -4.39 3.24 3.39
C ARG A 7 -3.23 4.04 3.97
N VAL A 8 -2.25 4.37 3.14
CA VAL A 8 -1.10 5.19 3.51
C VAL A 8 -1.04 6.42 2.61
N CYS A 9 -0.50 7.51 3.15
CA CYS A 9 0.08 8.58 2.36
C CYS A 9 1.60 8.50 2.56
N HIS A 10 2.34 8.16 1.51
CA HIS A 10 3.79 7.99 1.57
C HIS A 10 4.44 8.85 0.48
N GLU A 11 5.24 9.83 0.91
CA GLU A 11 5.92 10.79 0.02
C GLU A 11 4.97 11.46 -0.99
N GLY A 12 3.79 11.87 -0.50
CA GLY A 12 2.77 12.56 -1.30
C GLY A 12 1.90 11.64 -2.17
N MET A 13 2.16 10.32 -2.19
CA MET A 13 1.34 9.35 -2.90
C MET A 13 0.40 8.62 -1.93
N GLU A 14 -0.90 8.66 -2.22
CA GLU A 14 -1.85 7.78 -1.54
C GLU A 14 -1.83 6.38 -2.17
N ALA A 15 -1.80 5.35 -1.33
CA ALA A 15 -1.92 3.97 -1.79
C ALA A 15 -2.63 3.10 -0.75
N THR A 16 -3.23 2.01 -1.23
CA THR A 16 -3.88 1.00 -0.40
C THR A 16 -3.17 -0.34 -0.53
N GLY A 17 -3.07 -1.07 0.58
CA GLY A 17 -2.58 -2.44 0.60
C GLY A 17 -3.53 -3.33 1.39
N GLN A 18 -3.58 -4.59 1.03
CA GLN A 18 -4.52 -5.56 1.60
C GLN A 18 -3.81 -6.87 1.88
N ALA A 19 -4.12 -7.51 3.01
CA ALA A 19 -3.62 -8.82 3.35
C ALA A 19 -4.55 -9.56 4.32
N ALA A 20 -4.47 -10.88 4.31
CA ALA A 20 -5.14 -11.75 5.26
C ALA A 20 -4.13 -12.64 5.99
N SER A 21 -4.33 -12.85 7.29
CA SER A 21 -3.60 -13.83 8.10
C SER A 21 -4.47 -14.33 9.26
N THR A 22 -4.10 -15.45 9.88
CA THR A 22 -4.66 -15.86 11.17
C THR A 22 -4.24 -14.94 12.31
N ASP A 23 -3.14 -14.20 12.14
CA ASP A 23 -2.63 -13.22 13.08
C ASP A 23 -2.88 -11.78 12.58
N THR A 24 -3.53 -10.96 13.39
CA THR A 24 -3.91 -9.59 13.02
C THR A 24 -2.71 -8.66 12.84
N ILE A 25 -1.63 -8.85 13.63
CA ILE A 25 -0.40 -8.06 13.51
C ILE A 25 0.29 -8.39 12.19
N GLU A 26 0.38 -9.68 11.86
CA GLU A 26 0.94 -10.12 10.59
C GLU A 26 0.14 -9.61 9.38
N ALA A 27 -1.19 -9.71 9.43
CA ALA A 27 -2.07 -9.18 8.38
C ALA A 27 -1.87 -7.67 8.20
N THR A 28 -1.76 -6.93 9.30
CA THR A 28 -1.53 -5.48 9.28
C THR A 28 -0.17 -5.13 8.68
N LEU A 29 0.90 -5.83 9.09
CA LEU A 29 2.25 -5.60 8.58
C LEU A 29 2.33 -5.87 7.08
N LYS A 30 1.75 -6.99 6.62
CA LYS A 30 1.69 -7.35 5.19
C LYS A 30 0.92 -6.29 4.38
N ALA A 31 -0.24 -5.87 4.86
CA ALA A 31 -1.05 -4.85 4.21
C ALA A 31 -0.31 -3.49 4.12
N TYR A 32 0.37 -3.09 5.20
CA TYR A 32 1.17 -1.86 5.22
C TYR A 32 2.35 -1.90 4.25
N ILE A 33 3.14 -2.97 4.25
CA ILE A 33 4.28 -3.14 3.33
C ILE A 33 3.80 -3.10 1.88
N SER A 34 2.68 -3.77 1.58
CA SER A 34 2.05 -3.73 0.26
C SER A 34 1.65 -2.31 -0.15
N ALA A 35 1.02 -1.55 0.75
CA ALA A 35 0.60 -0.17 0.49
C ALA A 35 1.81 0.76 0.23
N VAL A 36 2.87 0.65 1.04
CA VAL A 36 4.09 1.46 0.86
C VAL A 36 4.81 1.11 -0.44
N ALA A 37 4.89 -0.18 -0.80
CA ALA A 37 5.45 -0.60 -2.08
C ALA A 37 4.67 0.00 -3.26
N ALA A 38 3.34 -0.03 -3.20
CA ALA A 38 2.48 0.59 -4.21
C ALA A 38 2.67 2.11 -4.30
N ALA A 39 2.75 2.82 -3.17
CA ALA A 39 3.03 4.26 -3.16
C ALA A 39 4.40 4.61 -3.78
N ARG A 40 5.43 3.79 -3.53
CA ARG A 40 6.77 3.97 -4.13
C ARG A 40 6.75 3.77 -5.64
N VAL A 41 6.01 2.78 -6.14
CA VAL A 41 5.82 2.55 -7.57
C VAL A 41 5.06 3.72 -8.21
N ALA A 42 3.97 4.17 -7.58
CA ALA A 42 3.17 5.28 -8.08
C ALA A 42 3.98 6.58 -8.17
N ARG A 43 4.88 6.83 -7.21
CA ARG A 43 5.80 7.97 -7.25
C ARG A 43 6.85 7.84 -8.36
N ALA A 44 7.37 6.63 -8.57
CA ALA A 44 8.42 6.36 -9.53
C ALA A 44 7.91 6.31 -10.99
N ALA A 45 6.60 6.17 -11.19
CA ALA A 45 5.98 6.33 -12.50
C ALA A 45 6.16 7.79 -12.95
N PRO A 46 6.95 8.06 -14.01
CA PRO A 46 7.02 9.41 -14.57
C PRO A 46 5.60 9.86 -14.96
N MET A 47 5.28 11.12 -14.74
CA MET A 47 4.11 11.76 -15.34
C MET A 47 4.27 11.74 -16.86
N GLU A 48 3.95 10.63 -17.51
CA GLU A 48 3.80 10.60 -18.96
C GLU A 48 2.48 11.27 -19.34
N ALA A 49 2.66 12.46 -19.92
CA ALA A 49 1.82 13.08 -20.94
C ALA A 49 0.30 13.10 -20.70
N THR A 50 -0.18 14.22 -20.15
CA THR A 50 -1.40 14.83 -20.67
C THR A 50 -1.01 16.21 -21.19
N ALA A 51 -0.74 16.26 -22.50
CA ALA A 51 -0.68 17.46 -23.30
C ALA A 51 -2.04 17.70 -23.96
#